data_AF-A0A359DBC1-F1
#
_entry.id   AF-A0A359DBC1-F1
#
_cell.length_a   1.000
_cell.length_b   1.000
_cell.length_c   1.000
_cell.angle_alpha   90.00
_cell.angle_beta   90.00
_cell.angle_gamma   90.00
#
_symmetry.space_group_name_H-M   'P 1'
#
loop_
_entity.id
_entity.type
_entity.pdbx_description
1 polymer ?
#
loop_
_entity_poly.entity_id
_entity_poly.type
_entity_poly.pdbx_seq_one_letter_code
_entity_poly.pdbx_strand_id
1 'polypeptide(L)'
;MAKQIVNAAPAALVGGILDIETQLRLERFLAYEAALMDEHEYDRWMALWSGDDILYWVPCNDDDQDPSTGIAIIYDNRANLSERMMRLKDKTAHAYRPQAKLVRTISGVVPLRSEGDELEVASSFVLGEIRVGVQNIW
;
A
#
# COMPACT_ATOMS: atom_id res chain seq x y z
N MET A 1 26.13 8.72 2.42
CA MET A 1 25.59 8.17 1.15
C MET A 1 26.52 7.07 0.68
N ALA A 2 26.01 5.86 0.49
CA ALA A 2 26.76 4.82 -0.22
C ALA A 2 26.90 5.23 -1.69
N LYS A 3 28.10 5.09 -2.27
CA LYS A 3 28.32 5.26 -3.71
C LYS A 3 28.45 3.87 -4.31
N GLN A 4 27.57 3.52 -5.24
CA GLN A 4 27.63 2.25 -5.95
C GLN A 4 27.98 2.51 -7.42
N ILE A 5 29.02 1.82 -7.91
CA ILE A 5 29.35 1.81 -9.34
C ILE A 5 28.46 0.74 -9.98
N VAL A 6 27.57 1.14 -10.89
CA VAL A 6 26.62 0.24 -11.55
C VAL A 6 27.17 -0.14 -12.93
N ASN A 7 27.65 -1.39 -13.07
CA ASN A 7 28.05 -1.98 -14.36
C ASN A 7 26.97 -2.94 -14.88
N ALA A 8 25.75 -2.43 -15.06
CA ALA A 8 24.62 -3.24 -15.54
C ALA A 8 24.72 -3.50 -17.06
N ALA A 9 24.30 -4.70 -17.50
CA ALA A 9 24.15 -4.99 -18.92
C ALA A 9 23.06 -4.07 -19.53
N PRO A 10 23.21 -3.57 -20.77
CA PRO A 10 22.21 -2.69 -21.38
C PRO A 10 20.79 -3.27 -21.40
N ALA A 11 20.65 -4.59 -21.60
CA ALA A 11 19.36 -5.28 -21.55
C ALA A 11 18.71 -5.24 -20.16
N ALA A 12 19.50 -5.22 -19.08
CA ALA A 12 18.98 -5.12 -17.71
C ALA A 12 18.52 -3.69 -17.35
N LEU A 13 18.91 -2.69 -18.14
CA LEU A 13 18.48 -1.29 -17.97
C LEU A 13 17.23 -0.95 -18.80
N VAL A 14 16.89 -1.78 -19.78
CA VAL A 14 15.83 -1.52 -20.77
C VAL A 14 14.73 -2.59 -20.71
N GLY A 15 15.04 -3.81 -20.24
CA GLY A 15 14.08 -4.88 -20.05
C GLY A 15 13.30 -4.70 -18.76
N GLY A 16 12.02 -4.37 -18.87
CA GLY A 16 11.07 -4.31 -17.76
C GLY A 16 9.74 -4.92 -18.19
N ILE A 17 8.95 -5.36 -17.21
CA ILE A 17 7.56 -5.80 -17.44
C ILE A 17 6.70 -4.63 -17.95
N LEU A 18 7.02 -3.42 -17.49
CA LEU A 18 6.39 -2.17 -17.90
C LEU A 18 7.40 -1.25 -18.58
N ASP A 19 6.89 -0.37 -19.44
CA ASP A 19 7.67 0.77 -19.90
C ASP A 19 7.88 1.80 -18.77
N ILE A 20 8.83 2.71 -18.97
CA ILE A 20 9.25 3.72 -17.98
C ILE A 20 8.09 4.66 -17.60
N GLU A 21 7.24 5.04 -18.55
CA GLU A 21 6.14 5.97 -18.26
C GLU A 21 5.09 5.29 -17.38
N THR A 22 4.75 4.04 -17.70
CA THR A 22 3.81 3.23 -16.91
C THR A 22 4.35 2.94 -15.50
N GLN A 23 5.64 2.61 -15.37
CA GLN A 23 6.31 2.48 -14.07
C GLN A 23 6.20 3.77 -13.25
N LEU A 24 6.47 4.94 -13.85
CA LEU A 24 6.38 6.22 -13.15
C LEU A 24 4.94 6.55 -12.74
N ARG A 25 3.95 6.20 -13.57
CA ARG A 25 2.52 6.37 -13.24
C ARG A 25 2.13 5.48 -12.06
N LEU A 26 2.62 4.24 -12.01
CA LEU A 26 2.41 3.31 -10.91
C LEU A 26 3.02 3.85 -9.59
N GLU A 27 4.28 4.28 -9.62
CA GLU A 27 4.95 4.85 -8.43
C GLU A 27 4.20 6.10 -7.93
N ARG A 28 3.74 6.96 -8.84
CA ARG A 28 2.93 8.13 -8.48
C ARG A 28 1.57 7.75 -7.90
N PHE A 29 0.94 6.71 -8.42
CA PHE A 29 -0.31 6.19 -7.89
C PHE A 29 -0.13 5.69 -6.45
N LEU A 30 0.87 4.85 -6.19
CA LEU A 30 1.16 4.34 -4.85
C LEU A 30 1.52 5.45 -3.86
N ALA A 31 2.28 6.46 -4.29
CA ALA A 31 2.58 7.62 -3.45
C ALA A 31 1.32 8.45 -3.12
N TYR A 32 0.40 8.58 -4.08
CA TYR A 32 -0.86 9.31 -3.88
C TYR A 32 -1.83 8.52 -2.98
N GLU A 33 -1.94 7.21 -3.19
CA GLU A 33 -2.70 6.28 -2.34
C GLU A 33 -2.25 6.37 -0.88
N ALA A 34 -0.94 6.32 -0.65
CA ALA A 34 -0.34 6.46 0.67
C ALA A 34 -0.64 7.82 1.32
N ALA A 35 -0.55 8.91 0.55
CA ALA A 35 -0.83 10.26 1.03
C ALA A 35 -2.30 10.44 1.46
N LEU A 36 -3.26 9.83 0.74
CA LEU A 36 -4.67 9.85 1.16
C LEU A 36 -4.87 9.12 2.50
N MET A 37 -4.21 7.98 2.70
CA MET A 37 -4.27 7.26 3.97
C MET A 37 -3.58 8.01 5.11
N ASP A 38 -2.50 8.73 4.83
CA ASP A 38 -1.79 9.53 5.83
C ASP A 38 -2.65 10.72 6.32
N GLU A 39 -3.38 11.35 5.39
CA GLU A 39 -4.32 12.46 5.67
C GLU A 39 -5.70 11.98 6.15
N HIS A 40 -5.90 10.66 6.33
CA HIS A 40 -7.17 10.06 6.76
C HIS A 40 -8.34 10.34 5.79
N GLU A 41 -8.04 10.56 4.50
CA GLU A 41 -8.98 10.82 3.40
C GLU A 41 -9.60 9.51 2.86
N TYR A 42 -10.21 8.73 3.75
CA TYR A 42 -10.64 7.35 3.48
C TYR A 42 -11.65 7.23 2.34
N ASP A 43 -12.53 8.21 2.16
CA ASP A 43 -13.52 8.20 1.08
C ASP A 43 -12.86 8.38 -0.29
N ARG A 44 -11.85 9.25 -0.37
CA ARG A 44 -11.05 9.43 -1.59
C ARG A 44 -10.16 8.22 -1.86
N TRP A 45 -9.64 7.60 -0.81
CA TRP A 45 -8.87 6.37 -0.93
C TRP A 45 -9.74 5.22 -1.47
N MET A 46 -10.95 5.04 -0.95
CA MET A 46 -11.88 4.02 -1.45
C MET A 46 -12.28 4.24 -2.91
N ALA A 47 -12.30 5.49 -3.37
CA ALA A 47 -12.59 5.84 -4.77
C ALA A 47 -11.46 5.47 -5.75
N LEU A 48 -10.25 5.13 -5.27
CA LEU A 48 -9.15 4.65 -6.12
C LEU A 48 -9.38 3.24 -6.66
N TRP A 49 -10.16 2.43 -5.94
CA TRP A 49 -10.34 1.02 -6.27
C TRP A 49 -11.59 0.82 -7.12
N SER A 50 -11.41 0.21 -8.30
CA SER A 50 -12.50 -0.25 -9.17
C SER A 50 -13.03 -1.61 -8.74
N GLY A 51 -14.24 -1.96 -9.21
CA GLY A 51 -14.79 -3.31 -9.06
C GLY A 51 -15.28 -3.65 -7.66
N ASP A 52 -16.01 -4.74 -7.54
CA ASP A 52 -16.49 -5.30 -6.26
C ASP A 52 -15.57 -6.42 -5.74
N ASP A 53 -14.59 -6.82 -6.54
CA ASP A 53 -13.67 -7.95 -6.38
C ASP A 53 -12.36 -7.58 -5.65
N ILE A 54 -12.38 -6.52 -4.85
CA ILE A 54 -11.23 -6.15 -4.01
C ILE A 54 -11.11 -7.14 -2.87
N LEU A 55 -9.92 -7.72 -2.72
CA LEU A 55 -9.49 -8.42 -1.51
C LEU A 55 -8.33 -7.68 -0.87
N TYR A 56 -8.58 -7.02 0.25
CA TYR A 56 -7.54 -6.41 1.08
C TYR A 56 -7.10 -7.42 2.13
N TRP A 57 -5.91 -7.99 1.92
CA TRP A 57 -5.40 -9.10 2.70
C TRP A 57 -4.04 -8.78 3.33
N VAL A 58 -3.94 -9.04 4.64
CA VAL A 58 -2.70 -8.98 5.41
C VAL A 58 -2.57 -10.30 6.18
N PRO A 59 -1.67 -11.21 5.80
CA PRO A 59 -1.51 -12.49 6.47
C PRO A 59 -1.00 -12.34 7.91
N CYS A 60 -1.18 -13.38 8.71
CA CYS A 60 -0.60 -13.51 10.03
C CYS A 60 0.59 -14.49 9.99
N ASN A 61 1.72 -14.08 10.57
CA ASN A 61 2.97 -14.85 10.75
C ASN A 61 3.83 -15.11 9.50
N ASP A 62 3.25 -15.47 8.36
CA ASP A 62 4.00 -15.84 7.14
C ASP A 62 3.33 -15.26 5.90
N ASP A 63 4.15 -14.67 5.01
CA ASP A 63 3.72 -13.95 3.81
C ASP A 63 3.35 -14.90 2.66
N ASP A 64 3.81 -16.16 2.70
CA ASP A 64 3.57 -17.16 1.64
C ASP A 64 2.27 -18.00 1.85
N GLN A 65 1.34 -17.54 2.69
CA GLN A 65 0.11 -18.28 2.98
C GLN A 65 -0.93 -18.18 1.86
N ASP A 66 -1.74 -19.23 1.71
CA ASP A 66 -2.94 -19.16 0.87
C ASP A 66 -4.00 -18.29 1.58
N PRO A 67 -4.45 -17.18 0.97
CA PRO A 67 -5.45 -16.30 1.56
C PRO A 67 -6.76 -17.00 1.95
N SER A 68 -7.10 -18.11 1.27
CA SER A 68 -8.35 -18.85 1.50
C SER A 68 -8.30 -19.78 2.72
N THR A 69 -7.12 -20.09 3.24
CA THR A 69 -6.93 -21.06 4.34
C THR A 69 -6.10 -20.52 5.50
N GLY A 70 -5.29 -19.49 5.27
CA GLY A 70 -4.43 -18.85 6.25
C GLY A 70 -5.18 -17.96 7.25
N ILE A 71 -4.63 -17.81 8.45
CA ILE A 71 -5.10 -16.81 9.40
C ILE A 71 -4.58 -15.45 8.93
N ALA A 72 -5.46 -14.45 8.88
CA ALA A 72 -5.12 -13.11 8.44
C ALA A 72 -5.36 -12.07 9.55
N ILE A 73 -4.50 -11.05 9.60
CA ILE A 73 -4.70 -9.84 10.38
C ILE A 73 -5.85 -9.02 9.75
N ILE A 74 -5.88 -8.97 8.41
CA ILE A 74 -6.96 -8.35 7.65
C ILE A 74 -7.34 -9.28 6.49
N TYR A 75 -8.64 -9.52 6.32
CA TYR A 75 -9.21 -10.25 5.18
C TYR A 75 -10.54 -9.57 4.83
N ASP A 76 -10.45 -8.44 4.15
CA ASP A 76 -11.59 -7.57 3.89
C ASP A 76 -11.91 -7.57 2.40
N ASN A 77 -13.16 -7.89 2.06
CA ASN A 77 -13.72 -7.54 0.76
C ASN A 77 -14.12 -6.06 0.73
N ARG A 78 -14.63 -5.56 -0.40
CA ARG A 78 -15.05 -4.15 -0.54
C ARG A 78 -16.04 -3.68 0.53
N ALA A 79 -17.01 -4.52 0.91
CA ALA A 79 -18.00 -4.18 1.95
C ALA A 79 -17.35 -4.06 3.34
N ASN A 80 -16.55 -5.06 3.73
CA ASN A 80 -15.82 -5.07 5.01
C ASN A 80 -14.87 -3.87 5.12
N LEU A 81 -14.16 -3.57 4.04
CA LEU A 81 -13.24 -2.44 3.96
C LEU A 81 -13.98 -1.11 4.11
N SER A 82 -15.16 -0.99 3.49
CA SER A 82 -16.04 0.19 3.64
C SER A 82 -16.49 0.39 5.10
N GLU A 83 -16.90 -0.69 5.77
CA GLU A 83 -17.27 -0.64 7.19
C GLU A 83 -16.09 -0.24 8.08
N ARG A 84 -14.88 -0.74 7.78
CA ARG A 84 -13.65 -0.33 8.46
C ARG A 84 -13.40 1.17 8.31
N MET A 85 -13.50 1.71 7.10
CA MET A 85 -13.32 3.14 6.86
C MET A 85 -14.36 3.97 7.60
N MET A 86 -15.62 3.53 7.67
CA MET A 86 -16.66 4.17 8.47
C MET A 86 -16.29 4.23 9.95
N ARG A 87 -15.78 3.13 10.52
CA ARG A 87 -15.33 3.07 11.92
C ARG A 87 -14.15 3.99 12.19
N LEU A 88 -13.18 4.11 11.27
CA LEU A 88 -12.03 5.01 11.41
C LEU A 88 -12.44 6.50 11.43
N LYS A 89 -13.51 6.82 10.69
CA LYS A 89 -14.10 8.18 10.66
C LYS A 89 -14.88 8.52 11.93
N ASP A 90 -15.35 7.52 12.68
CA ASP A 90 -16.20 7.74 13.86
C ASP A 90 -15.50 8.63 14.90
N LYS A 91 -16.12 9.78 15.19
CA LYS A 91 -15.61 10.76 16.15
C LYS A 91 -15.78 10.31 17.59
N THR A 92 -16.63 9.32 17.84
CA THR A 92 -16.89 8.75 19.17
C THR A 92 -15.92 7.63 19.53
N ALA A 93 -15.07 7.20 18.58
CA ALA A 93 -14.02 6.22 18.82
C ALA A 93 -12.87 6.84 19.65
N HIS A 94 -13.08 6.99 20.96
CA HIS A 94 -12.15 7.63 21.90
C HIS A 94 -10.75 6.98 21.87
N ALA A 95 -10.67 5.67 21.67
CA ALA A 95 -9.40 4.93 21.53
C ALA A 95 -8.56 5.38 20.31
N TYR A 96 -9.17 6.05 19.33
CA TYR A 96 -8.52 6.53 18.10
C TYR A 96 -8.40 8.06 18.05
N ARG A 97 -8.58 8.73 19.19
CA ARG A 97 -8.45 10.20 19.31
C ARG A 97 -7.37 10.57 20.34
N PRO A 98 -6.53 11.59 20.09
CA PRO A 98 -6.38 12.28 18.80
C PRO A 98 -5.90 11.33 17.69
N GLN A 99 -6.24 11.63 16.43
CA GLN A 99 -5.72 10.87 15.29
C GLN A 99 -4.19 10.95 15.27
N ALA A 100 -3.55 9.85 14.89
CA ALA A 100 -2.12 9.84 14.68
C ALA A 100 -1.77 10.70 13.46
N LYS A 101 -0.59 11.31 13.47
CA LYS A 101 0.01 11.82 12.24
C LYS A 101 0.79 10.67 11.62
N LEU A 102 0.49 10.36 10.37
CA LEU A 102 1.09 9.24 9.65
C LEU A 102 1.98 9.77 8.53
N VAL A 103 3.06 9.06 8.24
CA VAL A 103 3.90 9.30 7.07
C VAL A 103 4.34 7.94 6.52
N ARG A 104 3.87 7.60 5.31
CA ARG A 104 4.24 6.39 4.59
C ARG A 104 5.29 6.70 3.54
N THR A 105 6.40 5.98 3.59
CA THR A 105 7.40 6.01 2.51
C THR A 105 7.31 4.71 1.73
N ILE A 106 6.87 4.78 0.47
CA ILE A 106 6.83 3.66 -0.46
C ILE A 106 8.14 3.62 -1.24
N SER A 107 8.69 2.42 -1.45
CA SER A 107 9.92 2.19 -2.19
C SER A 107 9.95 0.79 -2.80
N GLY A 108 10.92 0.53 -3.66
CA GLY A 108 11.11 -0.82 -4.22
C GLY A 108 9.89 -1.29 -5.02
N VAL A 109 9.25 -0.40 -5.77
CA VAL A 109 8.09 -0.71 -6.61
C VAL A 109 8.54 -1.57 -7.78
N VAL A 110 8.20 -2.85 -7.75
CA VAL A 110 8.61 -3.86 -8.72
C VAL A 110 7.37 -4.52 -9.32
N PRO A 111 7.06 -4.27 -10.60
CA PRO A 111 6.06 -5.06 -11.32
C PRO A 111 6.53 -6.52 -11.40
N LEU A 112 5.63 -7.46 -11.12
CA LEU A 112 5.87 -8.90 -11.18
C LEU A 112 5.24 -9.54 -12.41
N ARG A 113 4.06 -9.06 -12.81
CA ARG A 113 3.27 -9.58 -13.93
C ARG A 113 2.33 -8.51 -14.47
N SER A 114 2.10 -8.49 -15.78
CA SER A 114 1.11 -7.63 -16.44
C SER A 114 0.31 -8.46 -17.44
N GLU A 115 -0.99 -8.59 -17.22
CA GLU A 115 -1.91 -9.38 -18.04
C GLU A 115 -3.21 -8.60 -18.27
N GLY A 116 -3.46 -8.20 -19.52
CA GLY A 116 -4.62 -7.38 -19.84
C GLY A 116 -4.61 -6.06 -19.07
N ASP A 117 -5.65 -5.83 -18.27
CA ASP A 117 -5.82 -4.64 -17.42
C ASP A 117 -5.32 -4.87 -15.97
N GLU A 118 -4.82 -6.06 -15.66
CA GLU A 118 -4.32 -6.41 -14.32
C GLU A 118 -2.80 -6.27 -14.23
N LEU A 119 -2.35 -5.73 -13.10
CA LEU A 119 -0.96 -5.55 -12.78
C LEU A 119 -0.65 -6.09 -11.40
N GLU A 120 0.27 -7.04 -11.33
CA GLU A 120 0.81 -7.57 -10.09
C GLU A 120 2.08 -6.80 -9.73
N VAL A 121 2.12 -6.23 -8.52
CA VAL A 121 3.19 -5.31 -8.09
C VAL A 121 3.59 -5.64 -6.66
N ALA A 122 4.90 -5.76 -6.44
CA ALA A 122 5.50 -5.74 -5.12
C ALA A 122 5.99 -4.33 -4.79
N SER A 123 5.86 -3.93 -3.53
CA SER A 123 6.52 -2.73 -3.01
C SER A 123 6.84 -2.91 -1.54
N SER A 124 7.79 -2.12 -1.04
CA SER A 124 8.11 -2.03 0.38
C SER A 124 7.66 -0.69 0.91
N PHE A 125 7.16 -0.66 2.14
CA PHE A 125 6.85 0.59 2.81
C PHE A 125 7.41 0.63 4.23
N VAL A 126 7.61 1.85 4.72
CA VAL A 126 7.84 2.16 6.13
C VAL A 126 6.77 3.13 6.57
N LEU A 127 6.13 2.87 7.71
CA LEU A 127 5.10 3.73 8.28
C LEU A 127 5.61 4.41 9.54
N GLY A 128 5.81 5.73 9.45
CA GLY A 128 5.97 6.58 10.61
C GLY A 128 4.61 6.91 11.22
N GLU A 129 4.47 6.73 12.52
CA GLU A 129 3.28 7.10 13.28
C GLU A 129 3.69 8.01 14.44
N ILE A 130 3.05 9.17 14.57
CA ILE A 130 3.21 10.06 15.73
C ILE A 130 1.87 10.27 16.40
N ARG A 131 1.77 9.87 17.67
CA ARG A 131 0.54 10.03 18.46
C ARG A 131 0.86 10.38 19.91
N VAL A 132 0.30 11.49 20.40
CA VAL A 132 0.46 11.97 21.79
C VAL A 132 1.95 12.02 22.21
N GLY A 133 2.82 12.50 21.31
CA GLY A 133 4.25 12.64 21.57
C GLY A 133 5.07 11.35 21.48
N VAL A 134 4.44 10.20 21.22
CA VAL A 134 5.13 8.93 20.92
C VAL A 134 5.31 8.82 19.42
N GLN A 135 6.51 8.43 18.99
CA GLN A 135 6.83 8.13 17.61
C GLN A 135 7.13 6.64 17.46
N ASN A 136 6.42 5.97 16.56
CA ASN A 136 6.66 4.59 16.15
C ASN A 136 7.11 4.59 14.67
N ILE A 137 7.92 3.59 14.33
CA ILE A 137 8.26 3.28 12.94
C ILE A 137 7.97 1.80 12.76
N TRP A 138 7.11 1.50 11.80
CA TRP A 138 6.70 0.16 11.40
C TRP A 138 7.29 -0.19 10.05
#